data_AF-A0A5J4U2H2-F1
#
_entry.id   AF-A0A5J4U2H2-F1
#
_cell.length_a   1.000
_cell.length_b   1.000
_cell.length_c   1.000
_cell.angle_alpha   90.00
_cell.angle_beta   90.00
_cell.angle_gamma   90.00
#
_symmetry.space_group_name_H-M   'P 1'
#
loop_
_entity.id
_entity.type
_entity.pdbx_description
1 polymer ?
#
loop_
_entity_poly.entity_id
_entity_poly.type
_entity_poly.pdbx_seq_one_letter_code
_entity_poly.pdbx_strand_id
1 'polypeptide(L)'
;MTSQAAAPKLEKIVSNNETFTIGSYVGFEILIRDKDNYINATKLVQLINEQENTRKLLKNITSTHLYRQYKQYINEKRAGLETIQPPQLEYQLINEYINEVRGTYIHKKLINIICMKTSIKYLDIVTEIMDKINERVIAEHNADPNTPIGTHVDNVTSEFMNYQQEKIDELREENIELKTDVKSLIPRAVPKGKQRSFCLIVEEVHQYDDQIKIQIKRKMKKTISKGLMEYYKNDTLLFIDNLPIATTINEVIKEQLSTRVGMKIKATKYTFPYDQLDDIIERIKEIVIEVQDV
;
A
#
# COMPACT_ATOMS: atom_id res chain seq x y z
N MET A 1 -21.31 13.86 25.68
CA MET A 1 -21.45 12.91 24.56
C MET A 1 -20.14 12.17 24.42
N THR A 2 -20.11 10.95 24.93
CA THR A 2 -18.93 10.07 24.95
C THR A 2 -18.60 9.60 23.54
N SER A 3 -17.46 10.06 23.03
CA SER A 3 -16.81 9.54 21.83
C SER A 3 -16.60 8.03 21.99
N GLN A 4 -17.39 7.25 21.25
CA GLN A 4 -17.23 5.80 21.17
C GLN A 4 -15.96 5.54 20.35
N ALA A 5 -14.90 5.10 21.03
CA ALA A 5 -13.68 4.66 20.37
C ALA A 5 -14.05 3.55 19.38
N ALA A 6 -13.92 3.83 18.09
CA ALA A 6 -14.15 2.86 17.04
C ALA A 6 -13.17 1.69 17.24
N ALA A 7 -13.70 0.48 17.45
CA ALA A 7 -12.90 -0.74 17.49
C ALA A 7 -12.05 -0.83 16.21
N PRO A 8 -10.78 -1.26 16.30
CA PRO A 8 -9.92 -1.39 15.13
C PRO A 8 -10.63 -2.29 14.11
N LYS A 9 -10.89 -1.74 12.93
CA LYS A 9 -11.57 -2.44 11.84
C LYS A 9 -10.59 -3.48 11.31
N LEU A 10 -10.66 -4.69 11.85
CA LEU A 10 -9.87 -5.84 11.39
C LEU A 10 -10.28 -6.14 9.94
N GLU A 11 -9.37 -5.94 9.00
CA GLU A 11 -9.59 -6.29 7.60
C GLU A 11 -9.62 -7.82 7.47
N LYS A 12 -10.66 -8.32 6.79
CA LYS A 12 -10.88 -9.75 6.57
C LYS A 12 -10.75 -10.08 5.10
N ILE A 13 -10.07 -11.18 4.82
CA ILE A 13 -9.92 -11.76 3.49
C ILE A 13 -10.60 -13.13 3.49
N VAL A 14 -11.36 -13.44 2.43
CA VAL A 14 -12.01 -14.74 2.25
C VAL A 14 -11.37 -15.45 1.06
N SER A 15 -10.97 -16.71 1.25
CA SER A 15 -10.34 -17.52 0.19
C SER A 15 -10.54 -19.01 0.49
N ASN A 16 -10.90 -19.79 -0.53
CA ASN A 16 -11.14 -21.25 -0.42
C ASN A 16 -12.07 -21.63 0.75
N ASN A 17 -13.18 -20.90 0.93
CA ASN A 17 -14.15 -21.06 2.03
C ASN A 17 -13.57 -20.87 3.45
N GLU A 18 -12.43 -20.20 3.56
CA GLU A 18 -11.80 -19.86 4.83
C GLU A 18 -11.60 -18.35 4.95
N THR A 19 -11.53 -17.90 6.20
CA THR A 19 -11.36 -16.49 6.53
C THR A 19 -9.97 -16.24 7.14
N PHE A 20 -9.42 -15.09 6.79
CA PHE A 20 -8.13 -14.63 7.23
C PHE A 20 -8.27 -13.21 7.78
N THR A 21 -7.67 -12.96 8.93
CA THR A 21 -7.71 -11.66 9.60
C THR A 21 -6.34 -11.00 9.49
N ILE A 22 -6.32 -9.75 9.05
CA ILE A 22 -5.16 -8.88 9.17
C ILE A 22 -5.15 -8.32 10.60
N GLY A 23 -4.14 -8.71 11.37
CA GLY A 23 -3.92 -8.28 12.75
C GLY A 23 -2.59 -7.54 12.92
N SER A 24 -2.23 -7.25 14.16
CA SER A 24 -0.95 -6.63 14.51
C SER A 24 -0.21 -7.49 15.54
N TYR A 25 1.11 -7.56 15.40
CA TYR A 25 2.02 -8.21 16.34
C TYR A 25 3.28 -7.37 16.52
N VAL A 26 3.45 -6.78 17.70
CA VAL A 26 4.65 -5.99 18.08
C VAL A 26 4.99 -4.95 16.99
N GLY A 27 3.97 -4.21 16.53
CA GLY A 27 4.11 -3.18 15.50
C GLY A 27 4.11 -3.68 14.05
N PHE A 28 4.13 -5.00 13.81
CA PHE A 28 4.05 -5.57 12.46
C PHE A 28 2.61 -5.96 12.12
N GLU A 29 2.19 -5.65 10.90
CA GLU A 29 0.97 -6.24 10.34
C GLU A 29 1.19 -7.73 10.06
N ILE A 30 0.25 -8.56 10.52
CA ILE A 30 0.33 -10.02 10.36
C ILE A 30 -0.96 -10.57 9.78
N LEU A 31 -0.82 -11.52 8.85
CA LEU A 31 -1.96 -12.25 8.30
C LEU A 31 -2.17 -13.54 9.11
N ILE A 32 -3.35 -13.66 9.72
CA ILE A 32 -3.74 -14.77 10.59
C ILE A 32 -4.83 -15.57 9.89
N ARG A 33 -4.70 -16.91 9.85
CA ARG A 33 -5.78 -17.79 9.38
C ARG A 33 -6.74 -18.07 10.53
N ASP A 34 -8.02 -17.74 10.38
CA ASP A 34 -8.96 -17.76 11.50
C ASP A 34 -9.23 -19.18 12.03
N LYS A 35 -9.13 -20.20 11.15
CA LYS A 35 -9.42 -21.60 11.47
C LYS A 35 -8.48 -22.20 12.52
N ASP A 36 -7.20 -21.83 12.51
CA ASP A 36 -6.16 -22.43 13.36
C ASP A 36 -5.27 -21.40 14.07
N ASN A 37 -5.46 -20.11 13.80
CA ASN A 37 -4.65 -19.00 14.31
C ASN A 37 -3.17 -19.08 13.91
N TYR A 38 -2.84 -19.74 12.81
CA TYR A 38 -1.48 -19.73 12.26
C TYR A 38 -1.23 -18.42 11.51
N ILE A 39 0.04 -18.00 11.51
CA ILE A 39 0.46 -16.70 11.00
C ILE A 39 1.27 -16.91 9.72
N ASN A 40 0.97 -16.13 8.67
CA ASN A 40 1.71 -16.17 7.42
C ASN A 40 3.11 -15.55 7.59
N ALA A 41 4.12 -16.39 7.82
CA ALA A 41 5.51 -15.96 7.96
C ALA A 41 6.10 -15.42 6.66
N THR A 42 5.62 -15.87 5.51
CA THR A 42 6.11 -15.38 4.21
C THR A 42 5.80 -13.89 4.07
N LYS A 43 4.54 -13.50 4.34
CA LYS A 43 4.10 -12.10 4.31
C LYS A 43 4.80 -11.26 5.37
N LEU A 44 4.92 -11.77 6.60
CA LEU A 44 5.64 -11.08 7.68
C LEU A 44 7.09 -10.76 7.29
N VAL A 45 7.83 -11.72 6.73
CA VAL A 45 9.22 -11.48 6.31
C VAL A 45 9.30 -10.49 5.15
N GLN A 46 8.34 -10.52 4.21
CA GLN A 46 8.25 -9.55 3.13
C GLN A 46 8.05 -8.12 3.66
N LEU A 47 7.08 -7.94 4.56
CA LEU A 47 6.80 -6.64 5.20
C LEU A 47 8.03 -6.09 5.95
N ILE A 48 8.70 -6.93 6.75
CA ILE A 48 9.92 -6.52 7.46
C ILE A 48 11.03 -6.13 6.47
N ASN A 49 11.21 -6.90 5.39
CA ASN A 49 12.22 -6.59 4.37
C ASN A 49 11.95 -5.24 3.71
N GLU A 50 10.68 -4.93 3.41
CA GLU A 50 10.26 -3.65 2.84
C GLU A 50 10.51 -2.49 3.82
N GLN A 51 10.11 -2.65 5.09
CA GLN A 51 10.26 -1.63 6.13
C GLN A 51 11.71 -1.38 6.55
N GLU A 52 12.56 -2.42 6.58
CA GLU A 52 13.95 -2.31 6.99
C GLU A 52 14.94 -2.28 5.81
N ASN A 53 14.44 -2.26 4.56
CA ASN A 53 15.25 -2.31 3.34
C ASN A 53 16.26 -3.47 3.32
N THR A 54 15.79 -4.68 3.62
CA THR A 54 16.60 -5.91 3.61
C THR A 54 16.06 -6.94 2.61
N ARG A 55 16.76 -8.07 2.42
CA ARG A 55 16.38 -9.12 1.46
C ARG A 55 16.43 -10.52 2.08
N LYS A 56 15.98 -10.64 3.33
CA LYS A 56 16.02 -11.90 4.07
C LYS A 56 14.99 -12.87 3.51
N LEU A 57 15.36 -14.14 3.39
CA LEU A 57 14.46 -15.18 2.88
C LEU A 57 14.03 -16.10 4.01
N LEU A 58 12.72 -16.35 4.12
CA LEU A 58 12.16 -17.24 5.14
C LEU A 58 12.85 -18.61 5.14
N LYS A 59 13.12 -19.17 3.96
CA LYS A 59 13.82 -20.47 3.82
C LYS A 59 15.18 -20.49 4.51
N ASN A 60 15.93 -19.37 4.46
CA ASN A 60 17.25 -19.29 5.07
C ASN A 60 17.13 -19.25 6.60
N ILE A 61 16.10 -18.56 7.11
CA ILE A 61 15.79 -18.47 8.54
C ILE A 61 15.36 -19.82 9.09
N THR A 62 14.42 -20.50 8.43
CA THR A 62 13.91 -21.80 8.86
C THR A 62 14.95 -22.91 8.74
N SER A 63 15.92 -22.77 7.83
CA SER A 63 17.04 -23.71 7.70
C SER A 63 18.10 -23.55 8.80
N THR A 64 18.08 -22.46 9.57
CA THR A 64 19.07 -22.26 10.63
C THR A 64 18.96 -23.31 11.74
N HIS A 65 20.10 -23.69 12.31
CA HIS A 65 20.16 -24.64 13.42
C HIS A 65 19.31 -24.20 14.62
N LEU A 66 19.39 -22.92 14.98
CA LEU A 66 18.62 -22.34 16.09
C LEU A 66 17.11 -22.48 15.89
N TYR A 67 16.61 -22.22 14.68
CA TYR A 67 15.18 -22.39 14.37
C TYR A 67 14.75 -23.84 14.51
N ARG A 68 15.53 -24.76 13.97
CA ARG A 68 15.25 -26.20 14.04
C ARG A 68 15.25 -26.73 15.47
N GLN A 69 16.23 -26.33 16.28
CA GLN A 69 16.30 -26.68 17.70
C GLN A 69 15.11 -26.14 18.49
N TYR A 70 14.75 -24.87 18.30
CA TYR A 70 13.62 -24.28 19.00
C TYR A 70 12.28 -24.92 18.60
N LYS A 71 12.11 -25.23 17.31
CA LYS A 71 10.96 -25.99 16.80
C LYS A 71 10.87 -27.38 17.45
N GLN A 72 11.98 -28.09 17.57
CA GLN A 72 12.06 -29.38 18.24
C GLN A 72 11.71 -29.26 19.74
N TYR A 73 12.28 -28.28 20.45
CA TYR A 73 11.96 -28.00 21.85
C TYR A 73 10.46 -27.75 22.07
N ILE A 74 9.81 -27.00 21.19
CA ILE A 74 8.35 -26.78 21.26
C ILE A 74 7.57 -28.08 21.10
N ASN A 75 8.01 -28.97 20.20
CA ASN A 75 7.38 -30.27 19.98
C ASN A 75 7.55 -31.20 21.19
N GLU A 76 8.76 -31.29 21.73
CA GLU A 76 9.06 -32.13 22.91
C GLU A 76 8.26 -31.69 24.13
N LYS A 77 8.18 -30.37 24.39
CA LYS A 77 7.38 -29.82 25.49
C LYS A 77 5.88 -30.10 25.35
N ARG A 78 5.38 -30.31 24.12
CA ARG A 78 3.98 -30.66 23.85
C ARG A 78 3.72 -32.16 23.90
N ALA A 79 4.69 -33.00 23.56
CA ALA A 79 4.54 -34.46 23.59
C ALA A 79 4.26 -35.00 25.01
N GLY A 80 4.66 -34.27 26.05
CA GLY A 80 4.28 -34.56 27.45
C GLY A 80 2.82 -34.28 27.81
N LEU A 81 2.03 -33.69 26.90
CA LEU A 81 0.57 -33.56 27.01
C LEU A 81 -0.06 -34.59 26.07
N GLU A 82 -0.77 -35.56 26.63
CA GLU A 82 -1.40 -36.70 25.95
C GLU A 82 -2.21 -36.28 24.71
N THR A 83 -1.55 -36.15 23.56
CA THR A 83 -2.17 -35.81 22.28
C THR A 83 -1.66 -36.76 21.21
N ILE A 84 -2.59 -37.27 20.40
CA ILE A 84 -2.42 -38.43 19.51
C ILE A 84 -1.48 -38.12 18.33
N GLN A 85 -1.14 -36.85 18.08
CA GLN A 85 -0.05 -36.42 17.21
C GLN A 85 0.28 -34.94 17.51
N PRO A 86 1.56 -34.53 17.60
CA PRO A 86 1.90 -33.13 17.76
C PRO A 86 1.42 -32.34 16.53
N PRO A 87 0.65 -31.26 16.68
CA PRO A 87 0.16 -30.50 15.54
C PRO A 87 1.35 -29.96 14.74
N GLN A 88 1.24 -30.08 13.41
CA GLN A 88 2.25 -29.59 12.49
C GLN A 88 2.53 -28.10 12.76
N LEU A 89 3.77 -27.75 13.16
CA LEU A 89 4.11 -26.38 13.57
C LEU A 89 4.20 -25.38 12.41
N GLU A 90 4.28 -25.88 11.18
CA GLU A 90 4.30 -25.06 9.96
C GLU A 90 3.71 -25.82 8.77
N TYR A 91 3.00 -25.14 7.89
CA TYR A 91 2.51 -25.70 6.63
C TYR A 91 2.49 -24.63 5.54
N GLN A 92 2.18 -25.01 4.29
CA GLN A 92 2.08 -24.07 3.18
C GLN A 92 0.66 -24.06 2.60
N LEU A 93 0.17 -22.86 2.27
CA LEU A 93 -1.00 -22.66 1.44
C LEU A 93 -0.55 -22.27 0.03
N ILE A 94 -1.02 -23.02 -0.98
CA ILE A 94 -0.58 -22.89 -2.37
C ILE A 94 -1.77 -22.71 -3.32
N ASN A 95 -1.76 -23.34 -4.48
CA ASN A 95 -2.55 -23.05 -5.68
C ASN A 95 -4.07 -22.94 -5.48
N GLU A 96 -4.63 -23.53 -4.43
CA GLU A 96 -6.07 -23.50 -4.10
C GLU A 96 -6.53 -22.16 -3.48
N TYR A 97 -5.59 -21.34 -3.00
CA TYR A 97 -5.88 -20.06 -2.35
C TYR A 97 -5.54 -18.89 -3.27
N ILE A 98 -6.14 -17.71 -3.06
CA ILE A 98 -5.74 -16.47 -3.74
C ILE A 98 -4.31 -16.04 -3.34
N ASN A 99 -3.62 -15.29 -4.20
CA ASN A 99 -2.21 -14.95 -4.03
C ASN A 99 -1.90 -14.20 -2.72
N GLU A 100 -2.86 -13.41 -2.24
CA GLU A 100 -2.75 -12.56 -1.05
C GLU A 100 -2.58 -13.39 0.23
N VAL A 101 -3.14 -14.61 0.26
CA VAL A 101 -3.10 -15.48 1.44
C VAL A 101 -2.20 -16.70 1.25
N ARG A 102 -1.51 -16.84 0.11
CA ARG A 102 -0.52 -17.90 -0.10
C ARG A 102 0.73 -17.68 0.76
N GLY A 103 1.41 -18.77 1.10
CA GLY A 103 2.70 -18.72 1.80
C GLY A 103 2.85 -19.79 2.87
N THR A 104 3.95 -19.70 3.62
CA THR A 104 4.24 -20.56 4.76
C THR A 104 3.56 -20.00 6.01
N TYR A 105 2.67 -20.79 6.59
CA TYR A 105 1.97 -20.52 7.84
C TYR A 105 2.68 -21.21 8.99
N ILE A 106 2.90 -20.49 10.09
CA ILE A 106 3.58 -21.00 11.28
C ILE A 106 2.73 -20.83 12.53
N HIS A 107 2.94 -21.71 13.50
CA HIS A 107 2.34 -21.57 14.82
C HIS A 107 2.90 -20.35 15.55
N LYS A 108 2.06 -19.57 16.26
CA LYS A 108 2.42 -18.33 16.97
C LYS A 108 3.70 -18.40 17.83
N LYS A 109 3.95 -19.51 18.52
CA LYS A 109 5.20 -19.71 19.31
C LYS A 109 6.49 -19.58 18.49
N LEU A 110 6.46 -19.79 17.17
CA LEU A 110 7.63 -19.66 16.30
C LEU A 110 7.82 -18.24 15.75
N ILE A 111 6.90 -17.31 16.01
CA ILE A 111 6.99 -15.95 15.46
C ILE A 111 8.22 -15.21 15.98
N ASN A 112 8.50 -15.30 17.28
CA ASN A 112 9.60 -14.57 17.92
C ASN A 112 10.94 -14.90 17.29
N ILE A 113 11.23 -16.19 17.06
CA ILE A 113 12.50 -16.60 16.45
C ILE A 113 12.63 -16.13 15.00
N ILE A 114 11.51 -16.01 14.27
CA ILE A 114 11.54 -15.42 12.93
C ILE A 114 11.84 -13.93 13.05
N CYS A 115 11.06 -13.19 13.85
CA CYS A 115 11.21 -11.75 14.03
C CYS A 115 12.62 -11.37 14.51
N MET A 116 13.18 -12.08 15.51
CA MET A 116 14.55 -11.86 15.98
C MET A 116 15.61 -12.05 14.88
N LYS A 117 15.36 -12.97 13.93
CA LYS A 117 16.27 -13.19 12.80
C LYS A 117 16.04 -12.20 11.66
N THR A 118 14.86 -11.60 11.57
CA THR A 118 14.46 -10.75 10.44
C THR A 118 14.51 -9.27 10.71
N SER A 119 14.30 -8.83 11.95
CA SER A 119 14.14 -7.43 12.31
C SER A 119 15.04 -7.06 13.48
N ILE A 120 15.88 -6.03 13.29
CA ILE A 120 16.67 -5.46 14.39
C ILE A 120 15.76 -4.61 15.29
N LYS A 121 14.78 -3.91 14.70
CA LYS A 121 13.80 -3.11 15.45
C LYS A 121 12.97 -3.96 16.41
N TYR A 122 12.54 -5.14 15.96
CA TYR A 122 11.85 -6.09 16.83
C TYR A 122 12.71 -6.49 18.03
N LEU A 123 14.01 -6.74 17.81
CA LEU A 123 14.93 -7.14 18.88
C LEU A 123 15.05 -6.03 19.93
N ASP A 124 15.16 -4.78 19.48
CA ASP A 124 15.22 -3.59 20.33
C ASP A 124 13.94 -3.44 21.17
N ILE A 125 12.77 -3.45 20.51
CA ILE A 125 11.45 -3.35 21.16
C ILE A 125 11.26 -4.45 22.21
N VAL A 126 11.60 -5.70 21.88
CA VAL A 126 11.46 -6.80 22.84
C VAL A 126 12.44 -6.66 24.01
N THR A 127 13.65 -6.15 23.77
CA THR A 127 14.63 -5.89 24.84
C THR A 127 14.09 -4.85 25.81
N GLU A 128 13.59 -3.71 25.32
CA GLU A 128 12.98 -2.68 26.15
C GLU A 128 11.80 -3.22 26.99
N ILE A 129 10.93 -4.02 26.36
CA ILE A 129 9.78 -4.63 27.06
C ILE A 129 10.26 -5.56 28.18
N MET A 130 11.26 -6.41 27.90
CA MET A 130 11.77 -7.37 28.87
C MET A 130 12.54 -6.68 30.00
N ASP A 131 13.30 -5.63 29.71
CA ASP A 131 14.00 -4.84 30.73
C ASP A 131 13.00 -4.16 31.67
N LYS A 132 11.94 -3.54 31.14
CA LYS A 132 10.87 -2.94 31.96
C LYS A 132 10.14 -3.97 32.83
N ILE A 133 9.87 -5.15 32.28
CA ILE A 133 9.29 -6.26 33.07
C ILE A 133 10.26 -6.67 34.19
N ASN A 134 11.55 -6.79 33.88
CA ASN A 134 12.55 -7.21 34.85
C ASN A 134 12.76 -6.17 35.96
N GLU A 135 12.91 -4.89 35.62
CA GLU A 135 12.98 -3.77 36.57
C GLU A 135 11.80 -3.79 37.53
N ARG A 136 10.60 -4.03 36.99
CA ARG A 136 9.39 -4.09 37.78
C ARG A 136 9.30 -5.33 38.68
N VAL A 137 9.67 -6.51 38.19
CA VAL A 137 9.72 -7.73 39.01
C VAL A 137 10.70 -7.54 40.18
N ILE A 138 11.83 -6.88 39.95
CA ILE A 138 12.80 -6.53 41.00
C ILE A 138 12.21 -5.53 41.99
N ALA A 139 11.53 -4.49 41.51
CA ALA A 139 10.88 -3.49 42.35
C ALA A 139 9.75 -4.10 43.22
N GLU A 140 8.91 -4.98 42.65
CA GLU A 140 7.87 -5.73 43.37
C GLU A 140 8.47 -6.66 44.43
N HIS A 141 9.58 -7.35 44.11
CA HIS A 141 10.26 -8.23 45.07
C HIS A 141 10.91 -7.47 46.24
N ASN A 142 11.42 -6.27 45.97
CA ASN A 142 12.07 -5.41 46.98
C ASN A 142 11.09 -4.54 47.77
N ALA A 143 9.80 -4.57 47.43
CA ALA A 143 8.79 -3.82 48.15
C ALA A 143 8.48 -4.42 49.53
N ASP A 144 8.16 -3.57 50.51
CA ASP A 144 7.80 -3.98 51.87
C ASP A 144 6.59 -4.94 51.82
N PRO A 145 6.69 -6.17 52.36
CA PRO A 145 5.59 -7.15 52.38
C PRO A 145 4.35 -6.68 53.15
N ASN A 146 4.43 -5.60 53.92
CA ASN A 146 3.28 -4.97 54.58
C ASN A 146 2.48 -4.03 53.67
N THR A 147 2.99 -3.72 52.48
CA THR A 147 2.25 -2.91 51.50
C THR A 147 1.09 -3.74 50.94
N PRO A 148 -0.16 -3.26 51.02
CA PRO A 148 -1.30 -4.02 50.52
C PRO A 148 -1.15 -4.34 49.04
N ILE A 149 -1.46 -5.59 48.65
CA ILE A 149 -1.44 -6.04 47.24
C ILE A 149 -2.23 -5.11 46.31
N GLY A 150 -3.31 -4.50 46.80
CA GLY A 150 -4.10 -3.50 46.05
C GLY A 150 -3.27 -2.29 45.64
N THR A 151 -2.46 -1.74 46.55
CA THR A 151 -1.57 -0.60 46.28
C THR A 151 -0.47 -0.95 45.30
N HIS A 152 0.04 -2.20 45.35
CA HIS A 152 0.97 -2.70 44.34
C HIS A 152 0.34 -2.75 42.96
N VAL A 153 -0.85 -3.33 42.83
CA VAL A 153 -1.58 -3.44 41.56
C VAL A 153 -1.93 -2.05 41.01
N ASP A 154 -2.29 -1.09 41.86
CA ASP A 154 -2.63 0.27 41.43
C ASP A 154 -1.41 1.04 40.91
N ASN A 155 -0.26 0.94 41.58
CA ASN A 155 1.00 1.56 41.12
C ASN A 155 1.46 0.95 39.80
N VAL A 156 1.43 -0.37 39.72
CA VAL A 156 1.71 -1.20 38.54
C VAL A 156 0.85 -0.79 37.34
N THR A 157 -0.45 -0.62 37.57
CA THR A 157 -1.41 -0.30 36.52
C THR A 157 -1.19 1.13 36.07
N SER A 158 -0.92 2.04 37.01
CA SER A 158 -0.63 3.45 36.72
C SER A 158 0.64 3.62 35.88
N GLU A 159 1.74 2.93 36.22
CA GLU A 159 3.00 2.98 35.45
C GLU A 159 2.84 2.37 34.05
N PHE A 160 2.14 1.24 33.94
CA PHE A 160 1.84 0.66 32.63
C PHE A 160 1.00 1.60 31.76
N MET A 161 -0.03 2.22 32.35
CA MET A 161 -0.88 3.19 31.65
C MET A 161 -0.08 4.42 31.21
N ASN A 162 0.83 4.92 32.05
CA ASN A 162 1.70 6.04 31.71
C ASN A 162 2.65 5.71 30.56
N TYR A 163 3.29 4.53 30.58
CA TYR A 163 4.16 4.11 29.47
C TYR A 163 3.40 3.92 28.16
N GLN A 164 2.20 3.31 28.21
CA GLN A 164 1.34 3.19 27.03
C GLN A 164 0.93 4.56 26.50
N GLN A 165 0.62 5.51 27.39
CA GLN A 165 0.25 6.86 27.01
C GLN A 165 1.41 7.61 26.36
N GLU A 166 2.62 7.50 26.91
CA GLU A 166 3.85 8.07 26.35
C GLU A 166 4.11 7.55 24.93
N LYS A 167 4.01 6.22 24.71
CA LYS A 167 4.16 5.63 23.37
C LYS A 167 3.05 6.06 22.40
N ILE A 168 1.83 6.23 22.88
CA ILE A 168 0.72 6.77 22.06
C ILE A 168 1.04 8.20 21.62
N ASP A 169 1.61 9.01 22.51
CA ASP A 169 1.93 10.40 22.22
C ASP A 169 3.11 10.51 21.25
N GLU A 170 4.18 9.71 21.41
CA GLU A 170 5.26 9.59 20.42
C GLU A 170 4.72 9.22 19.02
N LEU A 171 3.87 8.19 18.93
CA LEU A 171 3.26 7.75 17.67
C LEU A 171 2.34 8.82 17.07
N ARG A 172 1.70 9.64 17.90
CA ARG A 172 0.88 10.77 17.44
C ARG A 172 1.75 11.86 16.84
N GLU A 173 2.88 12.18 17.47
CA GLU A 173 3.84 13.16 16.94
C GLU A 173 4.42 12.70 15.60
N GLU A 174 4.89 11.45 15.50
CA GLU A 174 5.39 10.88 14.24
C GLU A 174 4.31 10.91 13.15
N ASN A 175 3.05 10.60 13.48
CA ASN A 175 1.93 10.71 12.54
C ASN A 175 1.65 12.16 12.11
N ILE A 176 1.85 13.15 12.98
CA ILE A 176 1.68 14.57 12.65
C ILE A 176 2.78 15.01 11.68
N GLU A 177 4.03 14.60 11.94
CA GLU A 177 5.17 14.88 11.06
C GLU A 177 4.99 14.22 9.70
N LEU A 178 4.68 12.92 9.66
CA LEU A 178 4.37 12.19 8.42
C LEU A 178 3.17 12.79 7.67
N LYS A 179 2.11 13.22 8.36
CA LYS A 179 0.98 13.93 7.71
C LYS A 179 1.41 15.28 7.14
N THR A 180 2.34 15.97 7.79
CA THR A 180 2.88 17.25 7.32
C THR A 180 3.76 17.03 6.09
N ASP A 181 4.58 15.98 6.09
CA ASP A 181 5.37 15.55 4.94
C ASP A 181 4.49 15.08 3.78
N VAL A 182 3.47 14.26 4.03
CA VAL A 182 2.48 13.89 3.02
C VAL A 182 1.80 15.14 2.46
N LYS A 183 1.42 16.11 3.30
CA LYS A 183 0.85 17.40 2.84
C LYS A 183 1.85 18.24 2.04
N SER A 184 3.14 18.18 2.34
CA SER A 184 4.19 18.86 1.57
C SER A 184 4.56 18.11 0.28
N LEU A 185 4.24 16.81 0.23
CA LEU A 185 4.33 15.93 -0.94
C LEU A 185 3.06 15.95 -1.82
N ILE A 186 1.93 16.51 -1.35
CA ILE A 186 0.84 16.99 -2.22
C ILE A 186 1.40 18.23 -2.95
N PRO A 187 1.57 18.18 -4.27
CA PRO A 187 2.92 18.06 -4.76
C PRO A 187 3.49 19.40 -5.23
N ARG A 188 4.79 19.38 -5.48
CA ARG A 188 5.49 20.20 -6.50
C ARG A 188 4.85 20.08 -7.92
N ALA A 189 3.58 19.68 -8.07
CA ALA A 189 2.98 19.17 -9.29
C ALA A 189 2.42 20.23 -10.23
N VAL A 190 1.98 21.40 -9.76
CA VAL A 190 1.55 22.47 -10.67
C VAL A 190 1.69 23.83 -10.00
N PRO A 191 2.40 24.81 -10.60
CA PRO A 191 2.42 26.17 -10.05
C PRO A 191 0.99 26.71 -9.91
N LYS A 192 0.73 27.40 -8.80
CA LYS A 192 -0.59 27.98 -8.50
C LYS A 192 -1.04 28.89 -9.65
N GLY A 193 -2.23 28.63 -10.21
CA GLY A 193 -2.78 29.34 -11.38
C GLY A 193 -2.35 28.74 -12.72
N LYS A 194 -1.56 27.66 -12.76
CA LYS A 194 -1.13 26.96 -13.97
C LYS A 194 -1.83 25.62 -14.21
N GLN A 195 -2.80 25.25 -13.37
CA GLN A 195 -3.52 23.97 -13.42
C GLN A 195 -4.16 23.71 -14.78
N ARG A 196 -4.76 24.74 -15.41
CA ARG A 196 -5.50 24.63 -16.69
C ARG A 196 -4.88 25.48 -17.81
N SER A 197 -3.56 25.41 -17.97
CA SER A 197 -2.78 26.27 -18.89
C SER A 197 -2.53 25.68 -20.29
N PHE A 198 -3.12 24.54 -20.63
CA PHE A 198 -2.94 23.88 -21.91
C PHE A 198 -4.21 23.91 -22.78
N CYS A 199 -4.03 23.76 -24.08
CA CYS A 199 -5.08 23.55 -25.07
C CYS A 199 -4.74 22.33 -25.94
N LEU A 200 -5.77 21.64 -26.43
CA LEU A 200 -5.68 20.57 -27.43
C LEU A 200 -6.14 21.15 -28.76
N ILE A 201 -5.35 20.89 -29.80
CA ILE A 201 -5.59 21.37 -31.15
C ILE A 201 -5.54 20.15 -32.06
N VAL A 202 -6.55 19.97 -32.90
CA VAL A 202 -6.58 18.96 -33.95
C VAL A 202 -6.58 19.66 -35.30
N GLU A 203 -5.51 19.49 -36.06
CA GLU A 203 -5.33 20.11 -37.37
C GLU A 203 -5.41 19.05 -38.45
N GLU A 204 -6.02 19.38 -39.59
CA GLU A 204 -5.80 18.62 -40.81
C GLU A 204 -4.38 18.86 -41.30
N VAL A 205 -3.67 17.80 -41.64
CA VAL A 205 -2.31 17.87 -42.18
C VAL A 205 -2.34 17.69 -43.68
N HIS A 206 -2.94 16.59 -44.15
CA HIS A 206 -3.03 16.21 -45.57
C HIS A 206 -4.28 15.36 -45.78
N GLN A 207 -4.90 15.52 -46.94
CA GLN A 207 -5.92 14.63 -47.48
C GLN A 207 -5.35 13.89 -48.70
N TYR A 208 -5.53 12.57 -48.76
CA TYR A 208 -5.16 11.72 -49.89
C TYR A 208 -6.40 10.92 -50.29
N ASP A 209 -6.99 11.17 -51.45
CA ASP A 209 -8.16 10.43 -51.96
C ASP A 209 -9.18 10.12 -50.82
N ASP A 210 -9.24 8.85 -50.39
CA ASP A 210 -10.17 8.34 -49.36
C ASP A 210 -9.62 8.37 -47.91
N GLN A 211 -8.43 8.91 -47.66
CA GLN A 211 -7.80 8.99 -46.33
C GLN A 211 -7.47 10.43 -45.93
N ILE A 212 -7.67 10.71 -44.64
CA ILE A 212 -7.26 11.96 -44.01
C ILE A 212 -6.16 11.72 -43.00
N LYS A 213 -5.25 12.69 -42.88
CA LYS A 213 -4.22 12.74 -41.86
C LYS A 213 -4.43 13.96 -41.00
N ILE A 214 -4.72 13.73 -39.72
CA ILE A 214 -4.82 14.79 -38.70
C ILE A 214 -3.60 14.79 -37.78
N GLN A 215 -3.34 15.92 -37.14
CA GLN A 215 -2.33 16.04 -36.09
C GLN A 215 -2.94 16.61 -34.81
N ILE A 216 -2.73 15.90 -33.71
CA ILE A 216 -3.21 16.28 -32.39
C ILE A 216 -2.05 16.90 -31.60
N LYS A 217 -2.16 18.19 -31.24
CA LYS A 217 -1.14 18.93 -30.49
C LYS A 217 -1.71 19.40 -29.17
N ARG A 218 -0.92 19.21 -28.11
CA ARG A 218 -1.16 19.83 -26.81
C ARG A 218 -0.16 20.95 -26.60
N LYS A 219 -0.62 22.18 -26.44
CA LYS A 219 0.24 23.37 -26.32
C LYS A 219 -0.11 24.22 -25.10
N MET A 220 0.90 24.80 -24.48
CA MET A 220 0.71 25.77 -23.39
C MET A 220 0.17 27.07 -23.99
N LYS A 221 -0.94 27.59 -23.47
CA LYS A 221 -1.59 28.80 -24.02
C LYS A 221 -0.62 30.00 -24.09
N LYS A 222 0.21 30.16 -23.05
CA LYS A 222 1.19 31.27 -22.95
C LYS A 222 2.23 31.26 -24.08
N THR A 223 2.48 30.12 -24.72
CA THR A 223 3.49 30.01 -25.79
C THR A 223 2.90 30.20 -27.18
N ILE A 224 1.60 30.48 -27.31
CA ILE A 224 0.91 30.66 -28.59
C ILE A 224 0.70 32.16 -28.82
N SER A 225 1.11 32.67 -29.98
CA SER A 225 0.90 34.07 -30.34
C SER A 225 -0.59 34.37 -30.58
N LYS A 226 -1.00 35.63 -30.44
CA LYS A 226 -2.42 36.03 -30.59
C LYS A 226 -3.01 35.62 -31.96
N GLY A 227 -2.28 35.87 -33.05
CA GLY A 227 -2.73 35.48 -34.39
C GLY A 227 -2.85 33.97 -34.57
N LEU A 228 -1.91 33.19 -34.03
CA LEU A 228 -1.95 31.73 -34.10
C LEU A 228 -3.07 31.14 -33.23
N MET A 229 -3.39 31.79 -32.11
CA MET A 229 -4.52 31.39 -31.26
C MET A 229 -5.86 31.58 -31.98
N GLU A 230 -6.01 32.67 -32.74
CA GLU A 230 -7.22 32.93 -33.53
C GLU A 230 -7.40 31.86 -34.62
N TYR A 231 -6.33 31.56 -35.34
CA TYR A 231 -6.29 30.44 -36.29
C TYR A 231 -6.69 29.11 -35.64
N TYR A 232 -6.12 28.79 -34.47
CA TYR A 232 -6.49 27.55 -33.78
C TYR A 232 -7.97 27.47 -33.40
N LYS A 233 -8.58 28.59 -32.99
CA LYS A 233 -9.99 28.60 -32.60
C LYS A 233 -10.95 28.47 -33.77
N ASN A 234 -10.60 29.04 -34.92
CA ASN A 234 -11.56 29.24 -36.01
C ASN A 234 -11.30 28.33 -37.22
N ASP A 235 -10.06 27.92 -37.46
CA ASP A 235 -9.62 27.30 -38.72
C ASP A 235 -9.06 25.87 -38.53
N THR A 236 -9.17 25.29 -37.33
CA THR A 236 -8.76 23.89 -37.07
C THR A 236 -9.96 23.00 -36.82
N LEU A 237 -9.78 21.68 -36.98
CA LEU A 237 -10.85 20.69 -36.85
C LEU A 237 -11.42 20.63 -35.44
N LEU A 238 -10.58 20.85 -34.44
CA LEU A 238 -11.00 20.88 -33.04
C LEU A 238 -10.03 21.71 -32.19
N PHE A 239 -10.59 22.61 -31.40
CA PHE A 239 -9.87 23.35 -30.37
C PHE A 239 -10.56 23.19 -29.02
N ILE A 240 -9.84 22.65 -28.04
CA ILE A 240 -10.32 22.54 -26.66
C ILE A 240 -9.38 23.29 -25.73
N ASP A 241 -9.96 24.23 -24.99
CA ASP A 241 -9.24 25.06 -24.06
C ASP A 241 -9.28 24.51 -22.61
N ASN A 242 -8.50 25.12 -21.71
CA ASN A 242 -8.54 24.87 -20.26
C ASN A 242 -8.19 23.43 -19.82
N LEU A 243 -7.26 22.79 -20.52
CA LEU A 243 -6.84 21.43 -20.20
C LEU A 243 -5.91 21.38 -18.99
N PRO A 244 -6.07 20.34 -18.13
CA PRO A 244 -5.22 20.12 -16.97
C PRO A 244 -3.77 19.92 -17.41
N ILE A 245 -2.80 20.25 -16.53
CA ILE A 245 -1.36 20.04 -16.80
C ILE A 245 -0.97 18.57 -16.86
N ALA A 246 -1.68 17.69 -16.17
CA ALA A 246 -1.43 16.25 -16.14
C ALA A 246 -1.61 15.60 -17.52
N THR A 247 -0.82 14.56 -17.79
CA THR A 247 -0.44 14.12 -19.15
C THR A 247 -1.28 12.95 -19.70
N THR A 248 -2.45 12.64 -19.14
CA THR A 248 -3.19 11.42 -19.49
C THR A 248 -3.94 11.50 -20.82
N ILE A 249 -4.38 12.69 -21.25
CA ILE A 249 -5.34 12.82 -22.36
C ILE A 249 -4.81 12.33 -23.71
N ASN A 250 -3.53 12.57 -24.03
CA ASN A 250 -2.95 12.13 -25.30
C ASN A 250 -2.80 10.61 -25.37
N GLU A 251 -2.47 9.99 -24.23
CA GLU A 251 -2.36 8.53 -24.14
C GLU A 251 -3.74 7.87 -24.22
N VAL A 252 -4.76 8.43 -23.54
CA VAL A 252 -6.14 7.91 -23.62
C VAL A 252 -6.70 8.01 -25.04
N ILE A 253 -6.50 9.15 -25.73
CA ILE A 253 -6.89 9.30 -27.15
C ILE A 253 -6.20 8.24 -28.01
N LYS A 254 -4.91 8.01 -27.79
CA LYS A 254 -4.14 7.04 -28.55
C LYS A 254 -4.62 5.62 -28.33
N GLU A 255 -4.84 5.23 -27.08
CA GLU A 255 -5.32 3.90 -26.70
C GLU A 255 -6.69 3.63 -27.33
N GLN A 256 -7.64 4.54 -27.17
CA GLN A 256 -8.99 4.34 -27.68
C GLN A 256 -9.05 4.31 -29.22
N LEU A 257 -8.36 5.23 -29.89
CA LEU A 257 -8.37 5.28 -31.36
C LEU A 257 -7.57 4.15 -32.00
N SER A 258 -6.58 3.56 -31.29
CA SER A 258 -5.76 2.47 -31.84
C SER A 258 -6.54 1.21 -32.22
N THR A 259 -7.73 1.03 -31.64
CA THR A 259 -8.60 -0.12 -31.90
C THR A 259 -9.48 0.03 -33.16
N ARG A 260 -9.53 1.22 -33.76
CA ARG A 260 -10.39 1.52 -34.91
C ARG A 260 -9.84 0.96 -36.21
N VAL A 261 -10.72 0.39 -37.04
CA VAL A 261 -10.37 -0.21 -38.33
C VAL A 261 -9.84 0.87 -39.28
N GLY A 262 -8.66 0.61 -39.87
CA GLY A 262 -8.01 1.54 -40.80
C GLY A 262 -7.20 2.66 -40.13
N MET A 263 -7.14 2.70 -38.79
CA MET A 263 -6.36 3.69 -38.05
C MET A 263 -4.85 3.40 -38.08
N LYS A 264 -4.06 4.42 -38.45
CA LYS A 264 -2.59 4.40 -38.37
C LYS A 264 -2.10 5.58 -37.53
N ILE A 265 -1.41 5.30 -36.43
CA ILE A 265 -0.93 6.32 -35.49
C ILE A 265 0.60 6.40 -35.54
N LYS A 266 1.14 7.59 -35.79
CA LYS A 266 2.57 7.89 -35.71
C LYS A 266 2.81 9.14 -34.86
N ALA A 267 3.26 8.94 -33.63
CA ALA A 267 3.43 9.98 -32.62
C ALA A 267 2.13 10.79 -32.41
N THR A 268 2.07 12.02 -32.92
CA THR A 268 0.90 12.91 -32.81
C THR A 268 0.03 12.93 -34.07
N LYS A 269 0.37 12.14 -35.10
CA LYS A 269 -0.33 12.10 -36.38
C LYS A 269 -1.17 10.83 -36.49
N TYR A 270 -2.40 10.99 -36.93
CA TYR A 270 -3.39 9.93 -37.09
C TYR A 270 -3.83 9.92 -38.54
N THR A 271 -3.87 8.75 -39.17
CA THR A 271 -4.28 8.58 -40.57
C THR A 271 -5.35 7.51 -40.65
N PHE A 272 -6.48 7.82 -41.28
CA PHE A 272 -7.68 6.97 -41.32
C PHE A 272 -8.59 7.37 -42.50
N PRO A 273 -9.60 6.55 -42.85
CA PRO A 273 -10.56 6.86 -43.91
C PRO A 273 -11.34 8.18 -43.67
N TYR A 274 -11.50 9.02 -44.70
CA TYR A 274 -12.10 10.36 -44.58
C TYR A 274 -13.54 10.33 -44.03
N ASP A 275 -14.31 9.30 -44.37
CA ASP A 275 -15.68 9.08 -43.89
C ASP A 275 -15.78 8.90 -42.37
N GLN A 276 -14.68 8.57 -41.69
CA GLN A 276 -14.62 8.44 -40.23
C GLN A 276 -14.29 9.76 -39.50
N LEU A 277 -14.05 10.86 -40.23
CA LEU A 277 -13.54 12.10 -39.65
C LEU A 277 -14.43 12.65 -38.54
N ASP A 278 -15.72 12.87 -38.82
CA ASP A 278 -16.63 13.49 -37.86
C ASP A 278 -16.77 12.65 -36.59
N ASP A 279 -16.90 11.33 -36.73
CA ASP A 279 -16.98 10.39 -35.61
C ASP A 279 -15.68 10.37 -34.78
N ILE A 280 -14.50 10.47 -35.41
CA ILE A 280 -13.23 10.56 -34.70
C ILE A 280 -13.10 11.89 -33.95
N ILE A 281 -13.48 13.00 -34.56
CA ILE A 281 -13.46 14.31 -33.91
C ILE A 281 -14.40 14.33 -32.71
N GLU A 282 -15.61 13.77 -32.85
CA GLU A 282 -16.56 13.68 -31.74
C GLU A 282 -16.03 12.78 -30.62
N ARG A 283 -15.46 11.61 -30.95
CA ARG A 283 -14.88 10.74 -29.93
C ARG A 283 -13.74 11.41 -29.17
N ILE A 284 -12.90 12.20 -29.84
CA ILE A 284 -11.83 12.97 -29.17
C ILE A 284 -12.44 13.98 -28.18
N LYS A 285 -13.54 14.65 -28.53
CA LYS A 285 -14.23 15.57 -27.60
C LYS A 285 -14.77 14.82 -26.37
N GLU A 286 -15.42 13.69 -26.57
CA GLU A 286 -15.97 12.86 -25.48
C GLU A 286 -14.87 12.42 -24.51
N ILE A 287 -13.75 11.89 -25.02
CA ILE A 287 -12.59 11.51 -24.21
C ILE A 287 -12.11 12.68 -23.35
N VAL A 288 -12.10 13.89 -23.94
CA VAL A 288 -11.63 15.08 -23.24
C VAL A 288 -12.59 15.50 -22.13
N ILE A 289 -13.89 15.26 -22.28
CA ILE A 289 -14.89 15.49 -21.24
C ILE A 289 -14.74 14.43 -20.13
N GLU A 290 -14.71 13.14 -20.50
CA GLU A 290 -14.55 12.00 -19.59
C GLU A 290 -13.31 12.15 -18.69
N VAL A 291 -12.18 12.60 -19.24
CA VAL A 291 -10.92 12.78 -18.51
C VAL A 291 -10.89 14.06 -17.67
N GLN A 292 -11.77 15.03 -17.92
CA GLN A 292 -11.85 16.27 -17.14
C GLN A 292 -12.73 16.15 -15.88
N ASP A 293 -13.64 15.18 -15.84
CA ASP A 293 -14.58 14.95 -14.73
C ASP A 293 -14.04 13.99 -13.65
N VAL A 294 -12.77 13.57 -13.77
CA VAL A 294 -12.02 12.75 -12.79
C VAL A 294 -10.98 13.60 -12.07
#